data_AF-A0A497RX51-F1
#
_entry.id   AF-A0A497RX51-F1
#
_cell.length_a   1.000
_cell.length_b   1.000
_cell.length_c   1.000
_cell.angle_alpha   90.00
_cell.angle_beta   90.00
_cell.angle_gamma   90.00
#
_symmetry.space_group_name_H-M   'P 1'
#
loop_
_entity.id
_entity.type
_entity.pdbx_description
1 polymer ?
#
loop_
_entity_poly.entity_id
_entity_poly.type
_entity_poly.pdbx_seq_one_letter_code
_entity_poly.pdbx_strand_id
1 'polypeptide(L)'
;SRKIQLIDTPGILDREMSRRNKIELEAILAIEELANVILFLIDPFSSLDSQLNLLKEILENFSARVGVAINKIDLLQDSAIEDLKKKLEKELKPYLATKRVIFIEKISAIREEDAKNLIKKILDF
;
A
#
# COMPACT_ATOMS: atom_id res chain seq x y z
N SER A 1 1.11 20.89 16.00
CA SER A 1 1.19 20.20 14.70
C SER A 1 1.71 18.79 14.93
N ARG A 2 1.06 17.75 14.37
CA ARG A 2 1.67 16.41 14.33
C ARG A 2 2.82 16.46 13.31
N LYS A 3 4.00 15.95 13.68
CA LYS A 3 5.11 15.76 12.73
C LYS A 3 4.85 14.45 11.98
N ILE A 4 4.90 14.50 10.65
CA ILE A 4 4.74 13.34 9.79
C ILE A 4 6.05 13.14 9.07
N GLN A 5 6.54 11.90 9.05
CA GLN A 5 7.66 11.51 8.22
C GLN A 5 7.12 10.64 7.09
N LEU A 6 7.38 11.04 5.86
CA LEU A 6 7.12 10.23 4.67
C LEU A 6 8.45 9.63 4.24
N ILE A 7 8.49 8.31 4.14
CA ILE A 7 9.67 7.57 3.68
C ILE A 7 9.26 6.93 2.37
N ASP A 8 9.90 7.35 1.27
CA ASP A 8 9.81 6.64 0.02
C ASP A 8 10.81 5.47 0.02
N THR A 9 10.44 4.35 -0.56
CA THR A 9 11.22 3.09 -0.50
C THR A 9 11.63 2.58 -1.89
N PRO A 10 12.25 3.44 -2.73
CA PRO A 10 12.59 3.06 -4.10
C PRO A 10 13.53 1.85 -4.10
N GLY A 11 13.18 0.82 -4.88
CA GLY A 11 13.97 -0.41 -5.01
C GLY A 11 13.97 -1.33 -3.78
N ILE A 12 13.36 -0.89 -2.67
CA ILE A 12 13.37 -1.64 -1.41
C ILE A 12 12.06 -2.42 -1.25
N LEU A 13 10.89 -1.88 -1.64
CA LEU A 13 9.59 -2.56 -1.52
C LEU A 13 8.85 -2.71 -2.88
N ASP A 14 9.60 -2.95 -3.96
CA ASP A 14 9.06 -3.06 -5.33
C ASP A 14 8.98 -4.50 -5.88
N ARG A 15 9.65 -5.47 -5.23
CA ARG A 15 9.69 -6.91 -5.60
C ARG A 15 9.39 -7.83 -4.42
N GLU A 16 9.33 -9.13 -4.63
CA GLU A 16 9.07 -10.14 -3.57
C GLU A 16 10.19 -10.17 -2.51
N MET A 17 9.85 -10.37 -1.23
CA MET A 17 10.82 -10.44 -0.12
C MET A 17 11.82 -11.57 -0.28
N SER A 18 11.39 -12.68 -0.86
CA SER A 18 12.24 -13.85 -1.15
C SER A 18 13.40 -13.57 -2.11
N ARG A 19 13.32 -12.50 -2.91
CA ARG A 19 14.35 -12.13 -3.90
C ARG A 19 15.38 -11.14 -3.38
N ARG A 20 15.26 -10.75 -2.11
CA ARG A 20 16.12 -9.75 -1.48
C ARG A 20 17.31 -10.37 -0.78
N ASN A 21 18.43 -9.66 -0.80
CA ASN A 21 19.58 -10.06 -0.01
C ASN A 21 19.42 -9.64 1.46
N LYS A 22 20.31 -10.13 2.32
CA LYS A 22 20.25 -9.89 3.78
C LYS A 22 20.28 -8.41 4.15
N ILE A 23 21.07 -7.59 3.46
CA ILE A 23 21.21 -6.14 3.75
C ILE A 23 19.90 -5.41 3.40
N GLU A 24 19.28 -5.75 2.28
CA GLU A 24 17.99 -5.19 1.87
C GLU A 24 16.89 -5.58 2.87
N LEU A 25 16.87 -6.83 3.33
CA LEU A 25 15.93 -7.31 4.34
C LEU A 25 16.10 -6.58 5.68
N GLU A 26 17.35 -6.38 6.14
CA GLU A 26 17.63 -5.62 7.37
C GLU A 26 17.15 -4.17 7.26
N ALA A 27 17.36 -3.52 6.11
CA ALA A 27 16.84 -2.16 5.87
C ALA A 27 15.32 -2.10 5.94
N ILE A 28 14.63 -3.12 5.39
CA ILE A 28 13.17 -3.21 5.40
C ILE A 28 12.63 -3.39 6.82
N LEU A 29 13.20 -4.31 7.59
CA LEU A 29 12.78 -4.54 8.97
C LEU A 29 13.04 -3.30 9.85
N ALA A 30 14.14 -2.58 9.62
CA ALA A 30 14.41 -1.34 10.32
C ALA A 30 13.39 -0.23 9.99
N ILE A 31 12.94 -0.15 8.73
CA ILE A 31 11.89 0.79 8.31
C ILE A 31 10.54 0.40 8.93
N GLU A 32 10.25 -0.90 9.00
CA GLU A 32 9.03 -1.44 9.62
C GLU A 32 8.91 -1.06 11.09
N GLU A 33 9.97 -1.23 11.88
CA GLU A 33 9.99 -0.91 13.31
C GLU A 33 9.64 0.57 13.58
N LEU A 34 9.95 1.46 12.62
CA LEU A 34 9.65 2.89 12.71
C LEU A 34 8.24 3.25 12.20
N ALA A 35 7.64 2.40 11.37
CA ALA A 35 6.43 2.74 10.63
C ALA A 35 5.17 2.48 11.47
N ASN A 36 4.41 3.53 11.76
CA ASN A 36 3.07 3.35 12.35
C ASN A 36 2.04 2.87 11.30
N VAL A 37 2.16 3.39 10.07
CA VAL A 37 1.29 3.08 8.95
C VAL A 37 2.14 2.95 7.68
N ILE A 38 1.86 1.92 6.89
CA ILE A 38 2.42 1.72 5.56
C ILE A 38 1.35 2.07 4.54
N LEU A 39 1.70 2.90 3.55
CA LEU A 39 0.84 3.15 2.40
C LEU A 39 1.34 2.28 1.23
N PHE A 40 0.55 1.30 0.83
CA PHE A 40 0.84 0.45 -0.31
C PHE A 40 0.11 0.96 -1.56
N LEU A 41 0.86 1.30 -2.59
CA LEU A 41 0.32 1.78 -3.87
C LEU A 41 0.19 0.61 -4.86
N ILE A 42 -1.03 0.35 -5.31
CA ILE A 42 -1.32 -0.60 -6.38
C ILE A 42 -1.24 0.15 -7.71
N ASP A 43 -0.41 -0.34 -8.63
CA ASP A 43 -0.34 0.09 -10.02
C ASP A 43 -1.10 -0.92 -10.92
N PRO A 44 -2.26 -0.55 -11.48
CA PRO A 44 -3.05 -1.43 -12.33
C PRO A 44 -2.37 -1.82 -13.65
N PHE A 45 -1.32 -1.11 -14.05
CA PHE A 45 -0.54 -1.41 -15.27
C PHE A 45 0.60 -2.40 -15.02
N SER A 46 0.85 -2.77 -13.77
CA SER A 46 1.85 -3.76 -13.36
C SER A 46 1.19 -5.08 -12.97
N SER A 47 1.98 -6.15 -12.80
CA SER A 47 1.46 -7.47 -12.39
C SER A 47 0.73 -7.36 -11.04
N LEU A 48 -0.59 -7.54 -11.07
CA LEU A 48 -1.42 -7.47 -9.86
C LEU A 48 -1.09 -8.62 -8.89
N ASP A 49 -0.82 -9.81 -9.40
CA ASP A 49 -0.54 -10.98 -8.57
C ASP A 49 0.78 -10.80 -7.80
N SER A 50 1.81 -10.24 -8.45
CA SER A 50 3.08 -9.92 -7.78
C SER A 50 2.91 -8.86 -6.69
N GLN A 51 2.11 -7.83 -6.96
CA GLN A 51 1.81 -6.79 -5.99
C GLN A 51 0.99 -7.32 -4.80
N LEU A 52 0.02 -8.20 -5.06
CA LEU A 52 -0.77 -8.85 -4.02
C LEU A 52 0.07 -9.79 -3.14
N ASN A 53 1.00 -10.53 -3.74
CA ASN A 53 1.92 -11.38 -2.98
C ASN A 53 2.79 -10.54 -2.05
N LEU A 54 3.40 -9.46 -2.57
CA LEU A 54 4.20 -8.56 -1.74
C LEU A 54 3.38 -7.90 -0.63
N LEU A 55 2.15 -7.46 -0.94
CA LEU A 55 1.26 -6.88 0.07
C LEU A 55 0.92 -7.89 1.17
N LYS A 56 0.65 -9.16 0.81
CA LYS A 56 0.41 -10.22 1.79
C LYS A 56 1.66 -10.52 2.62
N GLU A 57 2.85 -10.55 2.01
CA GLU A 57 4.11 -10.68 2.74
C GLU A 57 4.29 -9.54 3.75
N ILE A 58 4.02 -8.29 3.38
CA ILE A 58 4.06 -7.15 4.31
C ILE A 58 3.04 -7.34 5.43
N LEU A 59 1.80 -7.69 5.11
CA LEU A 59 0.74 -7.89 6.11
C LEU A 59 1.05 -9.05 7.08
N GLU A 60 1.78 -10.08 6.63
CA GLU A 60 2.13 -11.22 7.46
C GLU A 60 3.38 -10.99 8.32
N ASN A 61 4.38 -10.29 7.79
CA ASN A 61 5.67 -10.14 8.46
C ASN A 61 5.76 -8.86 9.31
N PHE A 62 4.95 -7.84 9.01
CA PHE A 62 5.09 -6.51 9.61
C PHE A 62 3.95 -6.31 10.60
N SER A 63 4.18 -5.55 11.66
CA SER A 63 3.19 -5.22 12.68
C SER A 63 2.34 -4.00 12.31
N ALA A 64 2.89 -3.11 11.47
CA ALA A 64 2.25 -1.88 11.03
C ALA A 64 0.88 -2.11 10.36
N ARG A 65 0.01 -1.09 10.47
CA ARG A 65 -1.24 -1.04 9.71
C ARG A 65 -0.97 -0.61 8.28
N VAL A 66 -1.76 -1.11 7.34
CA VAL A 66 -1.55 -0.86 5.91
C VAL A 66 -2.76 -0.14 5.30
N GLY A 67 -2.54 1.03 4.73
CA GLY A 67 -3.48 1.66 3.80
C GLY A 67 -3.18 1.23 2.38
N VAL A 68 -4.19 0.84 1.60
CA VAL A 68 -4.01 0.45 0.21
C VAL A 68 -4.62 1.51 -0.70
N ALA A 69 -3.88 1.94 -1.71
CA ALA A 69 -4.33 2.95 -2.67
C ALA A 69 -4.09 2.46 -4.10
N ILE A 70 -5.16 2.34 -4.89
CA ILE A 70 -5.11 2.08 -6.32
C ILE A 70 -4.75 3.40 -7.02
N ASN A 71 -3.55 3.45 -7.60
CA ASN A 71 -3.02 4.65 -8.24
C ASN A 71 -3.30 4.66 -9.76
N LYS A 72 -3.04 5.81 -10.41
CA LYS A 72 -3.16 6.04 -11.86
C LYS A 72 -4.58 5.86 -12.40
N ILE A 73 -5.60 6.12 -11.57
CA ILE A 73 -7.00 5.96 -11.99
C ILE A 73 -7.40 6.92 -13.13
N ASP A 74 -6.65 8.00 -13.33
CA ASP A 74 -6.81 8.92 -14.45
C ASP A 74 -6.58 8.26 -15.82
N LEU A 75 -5.91 7.11 -15.86
CA LEU A 75 -5.63 6.35 -17.07
C LEU A 75 -6.57 5.15 -17.28
N LEU A 76 -7.59 4.99 -16.42
CA LEU A 76 -8.47 3.82 -16.39
C LEU A 76 -9.93 4.20 -16.56
N GLN A 77 -10.71 3.25 -17.07
CA GLN A 77 -12.17 3.33 -17.10
C GLN A 77 -12.73 3.07 -15.70
N ASP A 78 -13.82 3.75 -15.34
CA ASP A 78 -14.46 3.60 -14.03
C ASP A 78 -14.87 2.15 -13.70
N SER A 79 -15.33 1.40 -14.70
CA SER A 79 -15.67 -0.02 -14.54
C SER A 79 -14.46 -0.87 -14.15
N ALA A 80 -13.31 -0.65 -14.80
CA ALA A 80 -12.07 -1.37 -14.50
C ALA A 80 -11.54 -1.06 -13.09
N ILE A 81 -11.66 0.21 -12.67
CA ILE A 81 -11.28 0.63 -11.31
C ILE A 81 -12.17 -0.07 -10.27
N GLU A 82 -13.47 -0.12 -10.51
CA GLU A 82 -14.44 -0.73 -9.60
C GLU A 82 -14.25 -2.25 -9.50
N ASP A 83 -14.01 -2.93 -10.63
CA ASP A 83 -13.72 -4.36 -10.65
C ASP A 83 -12.42 -4.70 -9.91
N LEU A 84 -11.38 -3.88 -10.10
CA LEU A 84 -10.12 -4.03 -9.37
C LEU A 84 -10.33 -3.82 -7.87
N LYS A 85 -11.07 -2.78 -7.47
CA LYS A 85 -11.37 -2.50 -6.06
C LYS A 85 -12.12 -3.66 -5.41
N LYS A 86 -13.14 -4.20 -6.06
CA LYS A 86 -13.88 -5.39 -5.58
C LYS A 86 -12.97 -6.61 -5.46
N LYS A 87 -12.07 -6.83 -6.42
CA LYS A 87 -11.09 -7.92 -6.35
C LYS A 87 -10.18 -7.74 -5.12
N LEU A 88 -9.65 -6.54 -4.90
CA LEU A 88 -8.82 -6.25 -3.73
C LEU A 88 -9.58 -6.40 -2.41
N GLU A 89 -10.81 -5.89 -2.31
CA GLU A 89 -11.66 -6.05 -1.11
C GLU A 89 -11.92 -7.52 -0.79
N LYS A 90 -12.13 -8.36 -1.82
CA LYS A 90 -12.30 -9.80 -1.65
C LYS A 90 -11.02 -10.48 -1.16
N GLU A 91 -9.89 -10.21 -1.81
CA GLU A 91 -8.58 -10.79 -1.45
C GLU A 91 -8.12 -10.36 -0.05
N LEU A 92 -8.37 -9.10 0.31
CA LEU A 92 -7.91 -8.50 1.56
C LEU A 92 -8.94 -8.58 2.70
N LYS A 93 -10.09 -9.24 2.47
CA LYS A 93 -11.17 -9.39 3.45
C LYS A 93 -10.70 -9.84 4.85
N PRO A 94 -9.77 -10.82 4.99
CA PRO A 94 -9.28 -11.21 6.32
C PRO A 94 -8.53 -10.08 7.04
N TYR A 95 -7.77 -9.27 6.31
CA TYR A 95 -6.96 -8.18 6.86
C TYR A 95 -7.81 -6.93 7.14
N LEU A 96 -8.87 -6.70 6.37
CA LEU A 96 -9.88 -5.69 6.66
C LEU A 96 -10.64 -6.03 7.95
N ALA A 97 -11.05 -7.29 8.14
CA ALA A 97 -11.76 -7.74 9.34
C ALA A 97 -10.94 -7.56 10.63
N THR A 98 -9.61 -7.73 10.53
CA THR A 98 -8.66 -7.55 11.65
C THR A 98 -8.12 -6.12 11.75
N LYS A 99 -8.55 -5.21 10.89
CA LYS A 99 -8.04 -3.82 10.78
C LYS A 99 -6.53 -3.72 10.54
N ARG A 100 -5.91 -4.78 10.00
CA ARG A 100 -4.55 -4.75 9.47
C ARG A 100 -4.49 -3.94 8.18
N VAL A 101 -5.52 -4.05 7.33
CA VAL A 101 -5.80 -3.09 6.26
C VAL A 101 -6.80 -2.06 6.78
N ILE A 102 -6.44 -0.78 6.75
CA ILE A 102 -7.25 0.33 7.30
C ILE A 102 -8.19 0.96 6.28
N PHE A 103 -7.81 0.95 5.00
CA PHE A 103 -8.66 1.38 3.88
C PHE A 103 -8.15 0.83 2.55
N ILE A 104 -9.03 0.84 1.55
CA ILE A 104 -8.70 0.64 0.13
C ILE A 104 -9.31 1.82 -0.62
N GLU A 105 -8.48 2.68 -1.20
CA GLU A 105 -8.91 3.90 -1.89
C GLU A 105 -8.45 3.95 -3.33
N LYS A 106 -9.15 4.75 -4.14
CA LYS A 106 -8.76 5.07 -5.51
C LYS A 106 -8.17 6.47 -5.56
N ILE A 107 -7.01 6.64 -6.17
CA ILE A 107 -6.34 7.93 -6.28
C ILE A 107 -5.66 8.11 -7.64
N SER A 108 -5.53 9.36 -8.05
CA SER A 108 -4.57 9.77 -9.07
C SER A 108 -3.51 10.62 -8.40
N ALA A 109 -2.29 10.08 -8.24
CA ALA A 109 -1.20 10.82 -7.56
C ALA A 109 -0.81 12.14 -8.26
N ILE A 110 -1.17 12.31 -9.54
CA ILE A 110 -0.99 13.58 -10.27
C ILE A 110 -2.02 14.64 -9.87
N ARG A 111 -3.11 14.24 -9.19
CA ARG A 111 -4.13 15.15 -8.65
C ARG A 111 -3.78 15.47 -7.20
N GLU A 112 -3.43 16.72 -6.95
CA GLU A 112 -3.04 17.20 -5.61
C GLU A 112 -4.12 16.96 -4.55
N GLU A 113 -5.39 17.09 -4.92
CA GLU A 113 -6.53 16.85 -4.03
C GLU A 113 -6.60 15.41 -3.54
N ASP A 114 -6.40 14.43 -4.42
CA ASP A 114 -6.40 13.00 -4.07
C ASP A 114 -5.27 12.69 -3.07
N ALA A 115 -4.07 13.23 -3.31
CA ALA A 115 -2.93 13.05 -2.42
C ALA A 115 -3.17 13.67 -1.02
N LYS A 116 -3.75 14.89 -0.97
CA LYS A 116 -4.10 15.55 0.30
C LYS A 116 -5.15 14.75 1.08
N ASN A 117 -6.19 14.27 0.39
CA ASN A 117 -7.24 13.48 0.99
C ASN A 117 -6.71 12.16 1.54
N LEU A 118 -5.80 11.50 0.82
CA LEU A 118 -5.15 10.28 1.27
C LEU A 118 -4.32 10.50 2.54
N ILE A 119 -3.49 11.56 2.56
CA ILE A 119 -2.70 11.90 3.76
C ILE A 119 -3.61 12.20 4.95
N LYS A 120 -4.67 13.00 4.74
CA LYS A 120 -5.64 13.31 5.80
C LYS A 120 -6.25 12.04 6.39
N LYS A 121 -6.63 11.09 5.52
CA LYS A 121 -7.19 9.81 5.94
C LYS A 121 -6.20 8.96 6.72
N ILE A 122 -4.91 8.96 6.34
CA ILE A 122 -3.86 8.25 7.10
C ILE A 122 -3.72 8.85 8.51
N LEU A 123 -3.87 10.16 8.67
CA LEU A 123 -3.75 10.84 9.97
C LEU A 123 -4.86 10.54 10.97
N ASP A 124 -5.97 9.96 10.49
CA ASP A 124 -7.09 9.52 11.33
C ASP A 124 -6.81 8.17 12.04
N PHE A 125 -5.67 7.51 11.74
CA PHE A 125 -5.24 6.23 12.32
C PHE A 125 -3.96 6.33 13.16
#